data_AF-A3DI80-F1
#
_entry.id   AF-A3DI80-F1
#
_cell.length_a   1.000
_cell.length_b   1.000
_cell.length_c   1.000
_cell.angle_alpha   90.00
_cell.angle_beta   90.00
_cell.angle_gamma   90.00
#
_symmetry.space_group_name_H-M   'P 1'
#
loop_
_entity.id
_entity.type
_entity.pdbx_description
1 polymer ?
#
loop_
_entity_poly.entity_id
_entity_poly.type
_entity_poly.pdbx_seq_one_letter_code
_entity_poly.pdbx_strand_id
1 'polypeptide(L)' 'MQNIRKRKFRKKPIIIEAYQTDKEIIINTMEGPLKASPGDWIITGVNGEQYPCKPDIFKKTYEPIEDE' A
#
# COMPACT_ATOMS: atom_id res chain seq x y z
N MET A 1 -16.71 -23.63 26.69
CA MET A 1 -16.53 -22.56 25.68
C MET A 1 -15.76 -21.42 26.32
N GLN A 2 -14.53 -21.14 25.88
CA GLN A 2 -13.76 -20.01 26.41
C GLN A 2 -14.33 -18.69 25.86
N ASN A 3 -14.75 -17.79 26.75
CA ASN A 3 -15.20 -16.44 26.38
C ASN A 3 -14.00 -15.63 25.85
N ILE A 4 -13.88 -15.52 24.53
CA ILE A 4 -12.88 -14.64 23.91
C ILE A 4 -13.32 -13.19 24.15
N ARG A 5 -12.57 -12.44 24.96
CA ARG A 5 -12.78 -11.00 25.16
C ARG A 5 -12.36 -10.25 23.89
N LYS A 6 -13.34 -9.71 23.16
CA LYS A 6 -13.08 -8.82 22.01
C LYS A 6 -12.56 -7.46 22.49
N ARG A 7 -11.46 -6.98 21.92
CA ARG A 7 -10.92 -5.62 22.10
C ARG A 7 -10.95 -4.89 20.77
N LYS A 8 -11.21 -3.59 20.80
CA LYS A 8 -11.16 -2.72 19.61
C LYS A 8 -9.80 -2.03 19.53
N PHE A 9 -9.27 -1.90 18.33
CA PHE A 9 -7.99 -1.23 18.03
C PHE A 9 -8.19 -0.32 16.82
N ARG A 10 -7.35 0.72 16.69
CA ARG A 10 -7.28 1.59 15.49
C ARG A 10 -5.95 1.37 14.77
N LYS A 11 -5.93 1.46 13.44
CA LYS A 11 -4.68 1.54 12.69
C LYS A 11 -3.98 2.86 13.06
N LYS A 12 -2.65 2.84 13.18
CA LYS A 12 -1.89 4.10 13.31
C LYS A 12 -2.03 4.91 12.02
N PRO A 13 -2.04 6.25 12.08
CA PRO A 13 -1.85 7.05 10.87
C PRO A 13 -0.44 6.79 10.34
N ILE A 14 -0.33 6.32 9.10
CA ILE A 14 0.95 6.00 8.46
C ILE A 14 1.02 6.85 7.20
N ILE A 15 2.01 7.74 7.15
CA ILE A 15 2.41 8.44 5.94
C ILE A 15 3.26 7.46 5.13
N ILE A 16 2.98 7.37 3.83
CA ILE A 16 3.66 6.49 2.89
C ILE A 16 4.21 7.32 1.74
N GLU A 17 5.28 6.82 1.13
CA GLU A 17 5.71 7.27 -0.18
C GLU A 17 5.07 6.39 -1.25
N ALA A 18 4.62 7.00 -2.33
CA ALA A 18 4.16 6.29 -3.50
C ALA A 18 4.39 7.10 -4.77
N TYR A 19 4.58 6.40 -5.88
CA TYR A 19 4.67 7.03 -7.21
C TYR A 19 3.88 6.21 -8.22
N GLN A 20 3.39 6.84 -9.29
CA GLN A 20 2.78 6.11 -10.40
C GLN A 20 3.87 5.68 -11.39
N THR A 21 3.80 4.44 -11.84
CA THR A 21 4.68 3.95 -12.91
C THR A 21 4.10 4.25 -14.29
N ASP A 22 4.96 4.47 -15.27
CA ASP A 22 4.62 4.65 -16.69
C ASP A 22 4.91 3.39 -17.53
N LYS A 23 5.42 2.33 -16.91
CA LYS A 23 5.84 1.09 -17.57
C LYS A 23 5.41 -0.14 -16.76
N GLU A 24 5.54 -1.31 -17.37
CA GLU A 24 5.37 -2.56 -16.61
C GLU A 24 6.57 -2.79 -15.68
N ILE A 25 6.29 -3.10 -14.41
CA ILE A 25 7.30 -3.41 -13.38
C ILE A 25 6.93 -4.73 -12.72
N ILE A 26 7.92 -5.60 -12.50
CA ILE A 26 7.77 -6.77 -11.63
C ILE A 26 8.42 -6.46 -10.29
N ILE A 27 7.64 -6.51 -9.23
CA ILE A 27 8.08 -6.31 -7.85
C ILE A 27 8.16 -7.67 -7.17
N ASN A 28 9.36 -8.06 -6.73
CA ASN A 28 9.54 -9.31 -5.99
C ASN A 28 9.16 -9.09 -4.52
N THR A 29 8.08 -9.73 -4.07
CA THR A 29 7.69 -9.74 -2.65
C THR A 29 7.97 -11.11 -2.01
N MET A 30 7.73 -11.22 -0.70
CA MET A 30 7.89 -12.49 0.02
C MET A 30 6.84 -13.54 -0.42
N GLU A 31 5.68 -13.08 -0.88
CA GLU A 31 4.58 -13.89 -1.37
C GLU A 31 4.73 -14.26 -2.86
N GLY A 32 5.70 -13.65 -3.55
CA GLY A 32 6.03 -13.89 -4.95
C GLY A 32 6.13 -12.62 -5.79
N PRO A 33 6.39 -12.75 -7.10
CA PRO A 33 6.44 -11.60 -8.00
C PRO A 33 5.05 -11.03 -8.25
N LEU A 34 4.92 -9.71 -8.09
CA LEU A 34 3.72 -8.94 -8.43
C LEU A 34 3.98 -8.06 -9.64
N LYS A 35 3.01 -7.98 -10.56
CA LYS A 35 3.10 -7.14 -11.75
C LYS A 35 2.35 -5.82 -11.56
N ALA A 36 3.05 -4.72 -11.78
CA ALA A 36 2.47 -3.39 -11.97
C ALA A 36 2.34 -3.10 -13.48
N SER A 37 1.23 -2.46 -13.87
CA SER A 37 1.02 -1.94 -15.22
C SER A 37 1.22 -0.42 -15.23
N PRO A 38 1.46 0.21 -16.41
CA PRO A 38 1.43 1.66 -16.54
C PRO A 38 0.17 2.27 -15.90
N GLY A 39 0.35 3.29 -15.07
CA GLY A 39 -0.67 3.97 -14.30
C GLY A 39 -0.85 3.45 -12.88
N ASP A 40 -0.43 2.22 -12.57
CA ASP A 40 -0.49 1.69 -11.20
C ASP A 40 0.42 2.49 -10.26
N TRP A 41 0.01 2.59 -8.99
CA TRP A 41 0.84 3.15 -7.93
C TRP A 41 1.78 2.09 -7.37
N ILE A 42 3.04 2.45 -7.16
CA ILE A 42 3.98 1.66 -6.39
C ILE A 42 4.08 2.30 -5.01
N ILE A 43 3.66 1.57 -3.98
CA ILE A 43 3.68 2.04 -2.60
C ILE A 43 4.90 1.44 -1.90
N THR A 44 5.61 2.27 -1.14
CA THR A 44 6.65 1.84 -0.21
C THR A 44 6.06 1.67 1.19
N GLY A 45 6.12 0.45 1.71
CA GLY A 45 5.71 0.10 3.06
C GLY A 45 6.73 0.51 4.13
N VAL A 46 6.38 0.31 5.39
CA VAL A 46 7.14 0.84 6.53
C VAL A 46 8.52 0.20 6.72
N ASN A 47 8.75 -0.99 6.15
CA ASN A 47 10.05 -1.67 6.18
C ASN A 47 10.76 -1.58 4.82
N GLY A 48 10.31 -0.70 3.92
CA GLY A 48 10.87 -0.54 2.58
C GLY A 48 10.36 -1.54 1.55
N GLU A 49 9.43 -2.43 1.91
CA GLU A 49 8.78 -3.32 0.96
C GLU A 49 7.97 -2.53 -0.08
N GLN A 50 7.93 -3.01 -1.33
CA GLN A 50 7.15 -2.35 -2.37
C GLN A 50 5.98 -3.24 -2.82
N TYR A 51 4.87 -2.60 -3.20
CA TYR A 51 3.71 -3.30 -3.74
C TYR A 51 2.95 -2.42 -4.76
N PRO A 52 2.42 -3.03 -5.83
CA PRO A 52 1.58 -2.31 -6.78
C PRO A 52 0.17 -2.12 -6.20
N CYS A 53 -0.47 -1.00 -6.53
CA CYS A 53 -1.83 -0.67 -6.16
C CYS A 53 -2.57 -0.03 -7.33
N LYS A 54 -3.80 -0.48 -7.59
CA LYS A 54 -4.60 0.05 -8.70
C LYS A 54 -5.03 1.49 -8.42
N PRO A 55 -5.09 2.38 -9.44
CA PRO A 55 -5.35 3.80 -9.23
C PRO A 55 -6.64 4.12 -8.50
N ASP A 56 -7.71 3.36 -8.77
CA ASP A 56 -9.01 3.54 -8.14
C ASP A 56 -9.00 3.09 -6.67
N ILE A 57 -8.23 2.06 -6.32
CA ILE A 57 -8.02 1.61 -4.94
C ILE A 57 -7.16 2.62 -4.18
N PHE A 58 -6.09 3.11 -4.81
CA PHE A 58 -5.20 4.09 -4.22
C PHE A 58 -5.95 5.36 -3.81
N LYS A 59 -6.70 5.96 -4.75
CA LYS A 59 -7.50 7.18 -4.51
C LYS A 59 -8.58 7.03 -3.43
N LYS A 60 -9.07 5.82 -3.18
CA LYS A 60 -10.04 5.54 -2.10
C LYS A 60 -9.38 5.37 -0.73
N THR A 61 -8.07 5.12 -0.70
CA THR A 61 -7.34 4.73 0.51
C THR A 61 -6.37 5.81 0.99
N TYR A 62 -5.84 6.61 0.07
CA TYR A 62 -4.80 7.59 0.32
C TYR A 62 -5.21 8.97 -0.19
N GLU A 63 -4.79 10.00 0.55
CA GLU A 63 -4.92 11.40 0.18
C GLU A 63 -3.53 12.02 0.13
N PRO A 64 -3.28 13.00 -0.77
CA PRO A 64 -2.03 13.73 -0.77
C PRO A 64 -1.90 14.53 0.53
N ILE A 65 -0.67 14.65 1.01
CA ILE A 65 -0.32 15.54 2.11
C ILE A 65 0.30 16.78 1.46
N GLU A 66 -0.11 17.96 1.93
CA GLU A 66 0.54 19.21 1.51
C GLU A 66 1.95 19.23 2.12
N ASP A 67 2.97 19.41 1.28
CA ASP A 67 4.33 19.68 1.76
C ASP A 67 4.34 21.03 2.50
N GLU A 68 4.94 21.08 3.70
CA GLU A 68 5.21 22.35 4.42
C GLU A 68 6.31 23.19 3.75
#